data_AF-A0A7S0M012-F1
#
_entry.id   AF-A0A7S0M012-F1
#
_cell.length_a   1.000
_cell.length_b   1.000
_cell.length_c   1.000
_cell.angle_alpha   90.00
_cell.angle_beta   90.00
_cell.angle_gamma   90.00
#
_symmetry.space_group_name_H-M   'P 1'
#
loop_
_entity.id
_entity.type
_entity.pdbx_description
1 polymer ?
#
loop_
_entity_poly.entity_id
_entity_poly.type
_entity_poly.pdbx_seq_one_letter_code
_entity_poly.pdbx_strand_id
1 'polypeptide(L)'
;GEGGEAAGAVELAEQVLALLREARGRFTRLAADWLRVGYCQGNFNSDNCLAGGRTFDYGPFGFMERYRRDWNMWLNGGEHYSFLHQPQAFQRNFETLALALAPLLAPAGHDALRRAQEILDGYEAAADEAVGDMWRRKLGLPA
;
A
#
# COMPACT_ATOMS: atom_id res chain seq x y z
N GLY A 1 -1.58 -2.03 -37.82
CA GLY A 1 -1.93 -0.67 -38.25
C GLY A 1 -1.84 0.23 -37.05
N GLU A 2 -1.15 1.36 -37.16
CA GLU A 2 -0.74 2.24 -36.05
C GLU A 2 -1.90 2.62 -35.10
N GLY A 3 -3.14 2.71 -35.60
CA GLY A 3 -4.32 2.99 -34.77
C GLY A 3 -4.73 1.86 -33.81
N GLY A 4 -4.42 0.60 -34.11
CA GLY A 4 -4.73 -0.53 -33.22
C GLY A 4 -3.75 -0.67 -32.04
N GLU A 5 -2.49 -0.28 -32.27
CA GLU A 5 -1.44 -0.31 -31.25
C GLU A 5 -1.62 0.81 -30.22
N ALA A 6 -2.01 2.00 -30.68
CA ALA A 6 -2.41 3.11 -29.81
C ALA A 6 -3.66 2.80 -28.98
N ALA A 7 -4.67 2.16 -29.56
CA ALA A 7 -5.87 1.74 -28.83
C ALA A 7 -5.55 0.70 -27.73
N GLY A 8 -4.70 -0.28 -28.02
CA GLY A 8 -4.26 -1.28 -27.04
C GLY A 8 -3.43 -0.67 -25.90
N ALA A 9 -2.59 0.32 -26.19
CA ALA A 9 -1.83 1.05 -25.17
C ALA A 9 -2.76 1.81 -24.20
N VAL A 10 -3.81 2.46 -24.71
CA VAL A 10 -4.80 3.16 -23.88
C VAL A 10 -5.56 2.17 -22.99
N GLU A 11 -5.98 1.03 -23.52
CA GLU A 11 -6.68 0.00 -22.74
C GLU A 11 -5.82 -0.56 -21.61
N LEU A 12 -4.56 -0.90 -21.89
CA LEU A 12 -3.61 -1.36 -20.87
C LEU A 12 -3.39 -0.30 -19.79
N ALA A 13 -3.26 0.97 -20.18
CA ALA A 13 -3.07 2.05 -19.21
C ALA A 13 -4.28 2.18 -18.25
N GLU A 14 -5.51 2.05 -18.73
CA GLU A 14 -6.69 2.04 -17.86
C GLU A 14 -6.68 0.86 -16.88
N GLN A 15 -6.27 -0.33 -17.32
CA GLN A 15 -6.14 -1.50 -16.46
C GLN A 15 -5.07 -1.30 -15.37
N VAL A 16 -3.92 -0.71 -15.73
CA VAL A 16 -2.85 -0.38 -14.78
C VAL A 16 -3.30 0.67 -13.77
N LEU A 17 -4.02 1.72 -14.20
CA LEU A 17 -4.59 2.71 -13.30
C LEU A 17 -5.64 2.11 -12.36
N ALA A 18 -6.47 1.19 -12.85
CA ALA A 18 -7.41 0.44 -12.02
C ALA A 18 -6.68 -0.42 -10.98
N LEU A 19 -5.62 -1.12 -11.38
CA LEU A 19 -4.77 -1.90 -10.48
C LEU A 19 -4.17 -1.04 -9.37
N LEU A 20 -3.66 0.15 -9.69
CA LEU A 20 -3.09 1.07 -8.70
C LEU A 20 -4.13 1.53 -7.67
N ARG A 21 -5.35 1.86 -8.11
CA ARG A 21 -6.45 2.23 -7.18
C ARG A 21 -6.82 1.08 -6.25
N GLU A 22 -6.93 -0.13 -6.80
CA GLU A 22 -7.23 -1.33 -6.04
C GLU A 22 -6.12 -1.66 -5.03
N ALA A 23 -4.86 -1.62 -5.46
CA ALA A 23 -3.71 -1.86 -4.59
C ALA A 23 -3.66 -0.85 -3.44
N ARG A 24 -3.86 0.45 -3.70
CA ARG A 24 -3.95 1.48 -2.65
C ARG A 24 -5.02 1.15 -1.62
N GLY A 25 -6.24 0.85 -2.06
CA GLY A 25 -7.35 0.52 -1.15
C GLY A 25 -7.07 -0.73 -0.31
N ARG A 26 -6.43 -1.74 -0.90
CA ARG A 26 -6.09 -2.97 -0.19
C ARG A 26 -4.93 -2.77 0.80
N PHE A 27 -3.92 -1.99 0.44
CA PHE A 27 -2.75 -1.72 1.28
C PHE A 27 -3.12 -0.90 2.51
N THR A 28 -3.85 0.20 2.31
CA THR A 28 -4.33 1.06 3.40
C THR A 28 -5.21 0.28 4.37
N ARG A 29 -6.13 -0.55 3.85
CA ARG A 29 -6.95 -1.45 4.68
C ARG A 29 -6.12 -2.47 5.46
N LEU A 30 -5.17 -3.14 4.81
CA LEU A 30 -4.34 -4.15 5.45
C LEU A 30 -3.45 -3.54 6.55
N ALA A 31 -2.87 -2.36 6.30
CA ALA A 31 -2.13 -1.61 7.31
C ALA A 31 -3.02 -1.30 8.52
N ALA A 32 -4.23 -0.80 8.30
CA ALA A 32 -5.19 -0.55 9.37
C ALA A 32 -5.56 -1.82 10.14
N ASP A 33 -5.76 -2.94 9.45
CA ASP A 33 -6.06 -4.24 10.07
C ASP A 33 -4.89 -4.78 10.89
N TRP A 34 -3.64 -4.59 10.45
CA TRP A 34 -2.46 -4.93 11.24
C TRP A 34 -2.40 -4.12 12.54
N LEU A 35 -2.59 -2.80 12.45
CA LEU A 35 -2.68 -1.93 13.62
C LEU A 35 -3.83 -2.35 14.55
N ARG A 36 -5.00 -2.69 13.99
CA ARG A 36 -6.22 -3.05 14.74
C ARG A 36 -6.00 -4.19 15.72
N VAL A 37 -5.20 -5.18 15.33
CA VAL A 37 -4.98 -6.41 16.11
C VAL A 37 -3.62 -6.44 16.80
N GLY A 38 -2.81 -5.38 16.69
CA GLY A 38 -1.47 -5.35 17.28
C GLY A 38 -0.45 -6.19 16.50
N TYR A 39 -0.69 -6.50 15.24
CA TYR A 39 0.23 -7.26 14.39
C TYR A 39 1.36 -6.35 13.88
N CYS A 40 2.60 -6.86 13.89
CA CYS A 40 3.75 -6.25 13.24
C CYS A 40 4.42 -7.28 12.33
N GLN A 41 4.52 -7.00 11.03
CA GLN A 41 5.14 -7.90 10.06
C GLN A 41 6.66 -8.07 10.29
N GLY A 42 7.32 -7.00 10.73
CA GLY A 42 8.77 -6.97 10.93
C GLY A 42 9.54 -6.84 9.62
N ASN A 43 9.72 -7.92 8.87
CA ASN A 43 10.46 -7.88 7.60
C ASN A 43 9.52 -7.58 6.41
N PHE A 44 9.24 -6.30 6.15
CA PHE A 44 8.23 -5.89 5.17
C PHE A 44 8.79 -5.19 3.91
N ASN A 45 9.76 -5.84 3.28
CA ASN A 45 10.29 -5.44 1.98
C ASN A 45 9.25 -5.61 0.85
N SER A 46 9.52 -5.01 -0.32
CA SER A 46 8.57 -4.98 -1.44
C SER A 46 8.20 -6.36 -2.00
N ASP A 47 9.11 -7.33 -1.95
CA ASP A 47 8.87 -8.73 -2.33
C ASP A 47 7.88 -9.45 -1.40
N ASN A 48 7.76 -8.98 -0.15
CA ASN A 48 6.77 -9.45 0.82
C ASN A 48 5.43 -8.70 0.74
N CYS A 49 5.35 -7.64 -0.08
CA CYS A 49 4.15 -6.84 -0.28
C CYS A 49 3.37 -7.32 -1.51
N LEU A 50 2.46 -8.26 -1.30
CA LEU A 50 1.60 -8.74 -2.39
C LEU A 50 0.63 -7.65 -2.84
N ALA A 51 0.65 -7.31 -4.14
CA ALA A 51 -0.29 -6.34 -4.75
C ALA A 51 -1.78 -6.68 -4.49
N GLY A 52 -2.08 -7.95 -4.21
CA GLY A 52 -3.40 -8.41 -3.79
C GLY A 52 -3.84 -7.97 -2.38
N GLY A 53 -2.97 -7.34 -1.60
CA GLY A 53 -3.22 -6.89 -0.23
C GLY A 53 -3.53 -8.03 0.73
N ARG A 54 -2.64 -9.02 0.77
CA ARG A 54 -2.71 -10.14 1.71
C ARG A 54 -1.41 -10.20 2.49
N THR A 55 -1.50 -10.56 3.77
CA THR A 55 -0.33 -10.88 4.59
C THR A 55 0.37 -12.11 4.03
N PHE A 56 1.69 -12.01 3.88
CA PHE A 56 2.54 -13.04 3.31
C PHE A 56 3.90 -13.06 4.03
N ASP A 57 4.69 -14.11 3.81
CA ASP A 57 6.02 -14.32 4.37
C ASP A 57 6.10 -14.14 5.90
N TYR A 58 5.54 -15.11 6.62
CA TYR A 58 5.51 -15.15 8.08
C TYR A 58 6.89 -15.55 8.63
N GLY A 59 7.82 -14.60 8.68
CA GLY A 59 9.13 -14.72 9.32
C GLY A 59 9.14 -14.07 10.71
N PRO A 60 9.81 -12.93 10.91
CA PRO A 60 9.91 -12.24 12.20
C PRO A 60 8.68 -11.35 12.48
N PHE A 61 7.47 -11.89 12.29
CA PHE A 61 6.24 -11.19 12.66
C PHE A 61 5.94 -11.37 14.16
N GLY A 62 5.02 -10.57 14.69
CA GLY A 62 4.42 -10.88 15.98
C GLY A 62 3.21 -10.03 16.33
N PHE A 63 2.57 -10.40 17.43
CA PHE A 63 1.50 -9.62 18.06
C PHE A 63 2.02 -8.91 19.31
N MET A 64 1.69 -7.64 19.45
CA MET A 64 2.19 -6.79 20.52
C MET A 64 1.43 -7.04 21.83
N GLU A 65 2.11 -7.62 22.82
CA GLU A 65 1.54 -7.90 24.15
C GLU A 65 1.39 -6.64 25.01
N ARG A 66 2.44 -5.82 25.07
CA ARG A 66 2.45 -4.53 25.77
C ARG A 66 2.64 -3.42 24.76
N TYR A 67 1.75 -2.44 24.78
CA TYR A 67 1.79 -1.33 23.85
C TYR A 67 3.14 -0.60 23.86
N ARG A 68 3.74 -0.53 22.68
CA ARG A 68 4.97 0.18 22.35
C ARG A 68 4.87 0.66 20.90
N ARG A 69 4.97 1.96 20.68
CA ARG A 69 4.79 2.59 19.35
C ARG A 69 5.76 2.06 18.30
N ASP A 70 7.01 1.87 18.73
CA ASP A 70 8.18 1.47 17.97
C ASP A 70 8.43 -0.05 18.00
N TRP A 71 7.45 -0.83 18.43
CA TRP A 71 7.62 -2.27 18.61
C TRP A 71 7.90 -2.99 17.29
N ASN A 72 8.92 -3.86 17.28
CA ASN A 72 9.25 -4.72 16.16
C ASN A 72 9.96 -5.99 16.70
N MET A 73 9.61 -7.15 16.15
CA MET A 73 10.30 -8.42 16.45
C MET A 73 11.58 -8.60 15.62
N TRP A 74 11.69 -7.89 14.50
CA TRP A 74 12.86 -7.93 13.64
C TRP A 74 13.89 -6.89 14.08
N LEU A 75 14.97 -7.34 14.73
CA LEU A 75 16.03 -6.48 15.27
C LEU A 75 16.74 -5.63 14.19
N ASN A 76 16.80 -6.13 12.95
CA ASN A 76 17.44 -5.42 11.84
C ASN A 76 16.47 -4.51 11.05
N GLY A 77 15.18 -4.47 11.42
CA GLY A 77 14.16 -3.71 10.69
C GLY A 77 14.16 -2.22 10.97
N GLY A 78 14.82 -1.79 12.05
CA GLY A 78 14.82 -0.41 12.49
C GLY A 78 13.41 0.14 12.74
N GLU A 79 13.31 1.48 12.75
CA GLU A 79 12.06 2.18 13.00
C GLU A 79 11.07 2.05 11.83
N HIS A 80 11.56 1.94 10.60
CA HIS A 80 10.74 1.94 9.37
C HIS A 80 9.74 0.79 9.27
N TYR A 81 10.04 -0.35 9.90
CA TYR A 81 9.11 -1.50 9.96
C TYR A 81 8.51 -1.74 11.34
N SER A 82 8.61 -0.76 12.23
CA SER A 82 7.97 -0.83 13.55
C SER A 82 6.45 -0.72 13.44
N PHE A 83 5.78 -1.14 14.52
CA PHE A 83 4.33 -1.29 14.59
C PHE A 83 3.55 -0.10 14.01
N LEU A 84 3.83 1.13 14.46
CA LEU A 84 3.13 2.32 13.96
C LEU A 84 3.63 2.85 12.61
N HIS A 85 4.78 2.39 12.12
CA HIS A 85 5.33 2.78 10.81
C HIS A 85 4.81 1.89 9.66
N GLN A 86 4.05 0.84 9.96
CA GLN A 86 3.51 -0.07 8.93
C GLN A 86 2.71 0.63 7.81
N PRO A 87 1.86 1.65 8.06
CA PRO A 87 1.23 2.41 6.97
C PRO A 87 2.23 3.07 6.01
N GLN A 88 3.30 3.66 6.54
CA GLN A 88 4.35 4.29 5.74
C GLN A 88 5.20 3.25 5.00
N ALA A 89 5.42 2.08 5.60
CA ALA A 89 6.07 0.96 4.91
C ALA A 89 5.23 0.48 3.70
N PHE A 90 3.90 0.38 3.84
CA PHE A 90 3.02 0.12 2.69
C PHE A 90 3.05 1.23 1.65
N GLN A 91 3.11 2.51 2.05
CA GLN A 91 3.26 3.63 1.12
C GLN A 91 4.52 3.48 0.29
N ARG A 92 5.66 3.15 0.92
CA ARG A 92 6.92 2.97 0.20
C ARG A 92 6.87 1.80 -0.79
N ASN A 93 6.21 0.71 -0.41
CA ASN A 93 5.97 -0.42 -1.31
C ASN A 93 4.99 -0.07 -2.44
N PHE A 94 4.01 0.80 -2.19
CA PHE A 94 3.09 1.31 -3.21
C PHE A 94 3.79 2.20 -4.24
N GLU A 95 4.66 3.11 -3.79
CA GLU A 95 5.52 3.92 -4.66
C GLU A 95 6.41 3.04 -5.54
N THR A 96 6.98 1.98 -4.96
CA THR A 96 7.82 1.01 -5.68
C THR A 96 7.02 0.28 -6.76
N LEU A 97 5.80 -0.17 -6.44
CA LEU A 97 4.88 -0.79 -7.41
C LEU A 97 4.53 0.18 -8.55
N ALA A 98 4.19 1.43 -8.24
CA ALA A 98 3.84 2.41 -9.26
C ALA A 98 5.01 2.75 -10.18
N LEU A 99 6.22 2.87 -9.63
CA LEU A 99 7.44 3.07 -10.41
C LEU A 99 7.68 1.89 -11.37
N ALA A 100 7.49 0.65 -10.91
CA ALA A 100 7.63 -0.55 -11.74
C ALA A 100 6.58 -0.62 -12.87
N LEU A 101 5.40 -0.03 -12.67
CA LEU A 101 4.32 0.00 -13.65
C LEU A 101 4.38 1.20 -14.61
N ALA A 102 5.16 2.23 -14.31
CA ALA A 102 5.27 3.45 -15.13
C ALA A 102 5.63 3.19 -16.61
N PRO A 103 6.52 2.23 -16.96
CA PRO A 103 6.78 1.91 -18.37
C PRO A 103 5.57 1.41 -19.15
N LEU A 104 4.56 0.84 -18.48
CA LEU A 104 3.31 0.38 -19.12
C LEU A 104 2.33 1.53 -19.39
N LEU A 105 2.49 2.65 -18.68
CA LEU A 105 1.66 3.85 -18.83
C LEU A 105 2.23 4.80 -19.89
N ALA A 106 3.56 4.83 -20.07
CA ALA A 106 4.23 5.75 -20.97
C ALA A 106 3.70 5.75 -22.42
N PRO A 107 3.35 4.59 -23.04
CA PRO A 107 2.80 4.57 -24.41
C PRO A 107 1.42 5.26 -24.54
N ALA A 108 0.65 5.35 -23.46
CA ALA A 108 -0.63 6.07 -23.43
C ALA A 108 -0.47 7.59 -23.19
N GLY A 109 0.76 8.08 -23.05
CA GLY A 109 1.10 9.49 -22.96
C GLY A 109 1.07 10.08 -21.55
N HIS A 110 1.32 11.39 -21.47
CA HIS A 110 1.48 12.12 -20.21
C HIS A 110 0.24 12.09 -19.31
N ASP A 111 -0.96 11.97 -19.87
CA ASP A 111 -2.19 11.90 -19.09
C ASP A 111 -2.24 10.68 -18.17
N ALA A 112 -1.83 9.51 -18.69
CA ALA A 112 -1.80 8.27 -17.92
C ALA A 112 -0.80 8.35 -16.75
N LEU A 113 0.38 8.94 -16.99
CA LEU A 113 1.39 9.17 -15.95
C LEU A 113 0.91 10.16 -14.89
N ARG A 114 0.26 11.26 -15.29
CA ARG A 114 -0.34 12.24 -14.37
C ARG A 114 -1.39 11.57 -13.47
N ARG A 115 -2.29 10.77 -14.05
CA ARG A 115 -3.33 10.06 -13.29
C ARG A 115 -2.75 9.03 -12.31
N ALA A 116 -1.64 8.38 -12.66
CA ALA A 116 -0.93 7.50 -11.73
C ALA A 116 -0.32 8.29 -10.56
N GLN A 117 0.26 9.46 -10.83
CA GLN A 117 0.78 10.35 -9.80
C GLN A 117 -0.34 10.82 -8.84
N GLU A 118 -1.51 11.19 -9.36
CA GLU A 118 -2.68 11.56 -8.53
C GLU A 118 -3.14 10.43 -7.60
N ILE A 119 -3.04 9.18 -8.05
CA ILE A 119 -3.36 8.02 -7.20
C ILE A 119 -2.34 7.88 -6.06
N LEU A 120 -1.05 8.09 -6.36
CA LEU A 120 0.06 8.08 -5.39
C LEU A 120 -0.08 9.19 -4.35
N ASP A 121 -0.30 10.42 -4.80
CA ASP A 121 -0.45 11.59 -3.92
C ASP A 121 -1.63 11.43 -2.95
N GLY A 122 -2.66 10.70 -3.36
CA GLY A 122 -3.81 10.37 -2.51
C GLY A 122 -3.59 9.20 -1.54
N TYR A 123 -2.40 8.60 -1.46
CA TYR A 123 -2.16 7.45 -0.57
C TYR A 123 -2.26 7.81 0.91
N GLU A 124 -1.57 8.86 1.34
CA GLU A 124 -1.49 9.26 2.75
C GLU A 124 -2.89 9.56 3.32
N ALA A 125 -3.68 10.36 2.61
CA ALA A 125 -5.06 10.66 3.00
C ALA A 125 -5.93 9.39 3.11
N ALA A 126 -5.78 8.43 2.19
CA ALA A 126 -6.51 7.17 2.24
C ALA A 126 -6.05 6.26 3.40
N ALA A 127 -4.76 6.28 3.73
CA ALA A 127 -4.22 5.56 4.87
C ALA A 127 -4.74 6.13 6.19
N ASP A 128 -4.71 7.46 6.33
CA ASP A 128 -5.23 8.17 7.51
C ASP A 128 -6.73 7.95 7.71
N GLU A 129 -7.51 7.98 6.63
CA GLU A 129 -8.93 7.66 6.67
C GLU A 129 -9.16 6.23 7.17
N ALA A 130 -8.48 5.24 6.58
CA ALA A 130 -8.63 3.83 6.94
C ALA A 130 -8.22 3.56 8.41
N VAL A 131 -7.12 4.16 8.86
CA VAL A 131 -6.63 4.04 10.24
C VAL A 131 -7.56 4.76 11.22
N GLY A 132 -8.02 5.97 10.88
CA GLY A 132 -8.96 6.75 11.67
C GLY A 132 -10.30 6.02 11.86
N ASP A 133 -10.87 5.51 10.76
CA ASP A 133 -12.07 4.67 10.76
C ASP A 133 -11.91 3.45 11.67
N MET A 134 -10.77 2.78 11.57
CA MET A 134 -10.45 1.60 12.37
C MET A 134 -10.42 1.95 13.86
N TRP A 135 -9.77 3.05 14.25
CA TRP A 135 -9.74 3.49 15.64
C TRP A 135 -11.12 3.89 16.16
N ARG A 136 -11.90 4.65 15.37
CA ARG A 136 -13.28 5.02 15.72
C ARG A 136 -14.09 3.76 16.04
N ARG A 137 -14.07 2.78 15.15
CA ARG A 137 -14.78 1.50 15.34
C ARG A 137 -14.27 0.72 16.55
N LYS A 138 -12.94 0.65 16.76
CA LYS A 138 -12.34 -0.07 17.89
C LYS A 138 -12.68 0.58 19.25
N LEU A 139 -12.91 1.89 19.27
CA LEU A 139 -13.30 2.66 20.44
C LEU A 139 -14.84 2.77 20.62
N GLY A 140 -15.63 2.24 19.69
CA GLY A 140 -17.09 2.34 19.73
C GLY A 140 -17.63 3.74 19.36
N LEU A 141 -16.85 4.55 18.65
CA LEU A 141 -17.27 5.85 18.15
C LEU A 141 -18.01 5.71 16.80
N PRO A 142 -18.97 6.60 16.50
CA PRO A 142 -19.63 6.63 15.20
C PRO A 142 -18.62 6.90 14.08
N ALA A 143 -18.94 6.42 12.88
CA ALA A 143 -18.11 6.59 11.68
C ALA A 143 -18.00 8.06 11.28
#